data_AF-A0A0C3Q9S1-F1
#
_entry.id   AF-A0A0C3Q9S1-F1
#
_cell.length_a   1.000
_cell.length_b   1.000
_cell.length_c   1.000
_cell.angle_alpha   90.00
_cell.angle_beta   90.00
_cell.angle_gamma   90.00
#
_symmetry.space_group_name_H-M   'P 1'
#
loop_
_entity.id
_entity.type
_entity.pdbx_description
1 polymer ?
#
loop_
_entity_poly.entity_id
_entity_poly.type
_entity_poly.pdbx_seq_one_letter_code
_entity_poly.pdbx_strand_id
1 'polypeptide(L)'
;MEDSLAHCDRLLDYLKASNLVTSYLLMTGRYLEAFHQHAGASRLALSCGLHQIRSPVYSTNHVTADGPGPQLIPPPTNQLELGDRILIFWSIYSRDKASSIITGFASAIDDVHDDIITPLPRPPSEYETNDVRAVDVERLSDIFDSPAARVTERRPDTVFSSQIKGVTLIGRARAASPSPRTSSSVLPDLYRKLTVRIQINGSE
;
A
#
# COMPACT_ATOMS: atom_id res chain seq x y z
N MET A 1 -2.19 16.00 30.17
CA MET A 1 -1.78 14.64 29.74
C MET A 1 -2.91 13.92 28.99
N GLU A 2 -4.18 14.31 29.20
CA GLU A 2 -5.34 13.79 28.47
C GLU A 2 -5.45 14.32 27.02
N ASP A 3 -4.97 15.54 26.72
CA ASP A 3 -5.03 16.14 25.38
C ASP A 3 -4.23 15.40 24.29
N SER A 4 -3.23 14.60 24.68
CA SER A 4 -2.42 13.81 23.74
C SER A 4 -3.10 12.51 23.31
N LEU A 5 -3.94 11.92 24.17
CA LEU A 5 -4.74 10.74 23.82
C LEU A 5 -5.81 11.10 22.79
N ALA A 6 -6.47 12.25 22.98
CA ALA A 6 -7.44 12.78 22.03
C ALA A 6 -6.83 13.13 20.65
N HIS A 7 -5.52 13.33 20.54
CA HIS A 7 -4.87 13.61 19.26
C HIS A 7 -4.55 12.35 18.43
N CYS A 8 -4.45 11.19 19.06
CA CYS A 8 -4.03 9.97 18.37
C CYS A 8 -5.19 9.26 17.66
N ASP A 9 -6.38 9.25 18.26
CA ASP A 9 -7.61 8.83 17.59
C ASP A 9 -7.85 9.68 16.32
N ARG A 10 -7.53 10.97 16.39
CA ARG A 10 -7.63 11.88 15.24
C ARG A 10 -6.70 11.51 14.09
N LEU A 11 -5.56 10.86 14.34
CA LEU A 11 -4.68 10.40 13.26
C LEU A 11 -5.30 9.22 12.51
N LEU A 12 -5.88 8.25 13.23
CA LEU A 12 -6.58 7.13 12.60
C LEU A 12 -7.83 7.60 11.85
N ASP A 13 -8.60 8.52 12.44
CA ASP A 13 -9.76 9.14 11.78
C ASP A 13 -9.36 9.95 10.55
N TYR A 14 -8.26 10.71 10.64
CA TYR A 14 -7.71 11.43 9.49
C TYR A 14 -7.32 10.49 8.35
N LEU A 15 -6.71 9.34 8.68
CA LEU A 15 -6.34 8.32 7.69
C LEU A 15 -7.58 7.70 7.02
N LYS A 16 -8.62 7.35 7.80
CA LYS A 16 -9.92 6.87 7.29
C LYS A 16 -10.56 7.92 6.36
N ALA A 17 -10.64 9.17 6.82
CA ALA A 17 -11.22 10.27 6.05
C ALA A 17 -10.42 10.55 4.77
N SER A 18 -9.09 10.57 4.85
CA SER A 18 -8.22 10.79 3.69
C SER A 18 -8.42 9.71 2.64
N ASN A 19 -8.57 8.45 3.03
CA ASN A 19 -8.83 7.36 2.09
C ASN A 19 -10.20 7.51 1.38
N LEU A 20 -11.23 7.99 2.07
CA LEU A 20 -12.53 8.31 1.47
C LEU A 20 -12.43 9.51 0.52
N VAL A 21 -11.71 10.57 0.88
CA VAL A 21 -11.50 11.74 0.01
C VAL A 21 -10.71 11.35 -1.24
N THR A 22 -9.65 10.55 -1.12
CA THR A 22 -8.94 9.99 -2.28
C THR A 22 -9.91 9.25 -3.20
N SER A 23 -10.83 8.46 -2.64
CA SER A 23 -11.84 7.74 -3.42
C SER A 23 -12.74 8.69 -4.20
N TYR A 24 -13.24 9.74 -3.54
CA TYR A 24 -14.04 10.78 -4.18
C TYR A 24 -13.29 11.51 -5.31
N LEU A 25 -12.03 11.90 -5.07
CA LEU A 25 -11.20 12.59 -6.05
C LEU A 25 -10.92 11.70 -7.28
N LEU A 26 -10.64 10.40 -7.07
CA LEU A 26 -10.49 9.43 -8.15
C LEU A 26 -11.79 9.28 -8.96
N MET A 27 -12.93 9.14 -8.30
CA MET A 27 -14.24 8.97 -8.96
C MET A 27 -14.68 10.21 -9.76
N THR A 28 -14.19 11.40 -9.37
CA THR A 28 -14.48 12.67 -10.07
C THR A 28 -13.41 13.06 -11.10
N GLY A 29 -12.42 12.19 -11.33
CA GLY A 29 -11.36 12.42 -12.33
C GLY A 29 -10.25 13.37 -11.89
N ARG A 30 -10.23 13.79 -10.62
CA ARG A 30 -9.19 14.68 -10.04
C ARG A 30 -7.95 13.90 -9.62
N TYR A 31 -7.35 13.19 -10.57
CA TYR A 31 -6.30 12.19 -10.31
C TYR A 31 -5.04 12.75 -9.65
N LEU A 32 -4.57 13.91 -10.09
CA LEU A 32 -3.34 14.52 -9.54
C LEU A 32 -3.54 14.94 -8.08
N GLU A 33 -4.70 15.49 -7.76
CA GLU A 33 -5.05 15.88 -6.38
C GLU A 33 -5.20 14.64 -5.49
N ALA A 34 -5.89 13.60 -6.00
CA ALA A 34 -5.99 12.33 -5.32
C ALA A 34 -4.60 11.75 -5.02
N PHE A 35 -3.68 11.81 -5.98
CA PHE A 35 -2.31 11.33 -5.82
C PHE A 35 -1.55 12.08 -4.72
N HIS A 36 -1.56 13.41 -4.74
CA HIS A 36 -0.87 14.21 -3.71
C HIS A 36 -1.44 13.97 -2.31
N GLN A 37 -2.77 13.95 -2.17
CA GLN A 37 -3.41 13.70 -0.89
C GLN A 37 -3.14 12.28 -0.38
N HIS A 38 -3.25 11.29 -1.26
CA HIS A 38 -3.04 9.90 -0.88
C HIS A 38 -1.59 9.60 -0.52
N ALA A 39 -0.62 10.17 -1.24
CA ALA A 39 0.79 10.00 -0.93
C ALA A 39 1.13 10.46 0.51
N GLY A 40 0.56 11.58 0.94
CA GLY A 40 0.70 12.06 2.32
C GLY A 40 0.07 11.11 3.34
N ALA A 41 -1.15 10.63 3.08
CA ALA A 41 -1.82 9.66 3.95
C ALA A 41 -1.07 8.33 4.06
N SER A 42 -0.54 7.82 2.94
CA SER A 42 0.30 6.62 2.88
C SER A 42 1.55 6.78 3.74
N ARG A 43 2.28 7.89 3.63
CA ARG A 43 3.49 8.12 4.44
C ARG A 43 3.16 8.29 5.92
N LEU A 44 2.06 8.96 6.26
CA LEU A 44 1.59 9.04 7.64
C LEU A 44 1.26 7.66 8.21
N ALA A 45 0.59 6.79 7.46
CA ALA A 45 0.30 5.42 7.90
C ALA A 45 1.58 4.61 8.18
N LEU A 46 2.63 4.81 7.36
CA LEU A 46 3.94 4.22 7.62
C LEU A 46 4.58 4.80 8.89
N SER A 47 4.57 6.13 9.06
CA SER A 47 5.09 6.80 10.27
C SER A 47 4.35 6.41 11.55
N CYS A 48 3.05 6.09 11.46
CA CYS A 48 2.28 5.54 12.58
C CYS A 48 2.60 4.06 12.87
N GLY A 49 3.50 3.42 12.11
CA GLY A 49 3.89 2.03 12.32
C GLY A 49 2.83 1.01 11.89
N LEU A 50 1.78 1.44 11.16
CA LEU A 50 0.66 0.56 10.82
C LEU A 50 1.04 -0.58 9.86
N HIS A 51 2.20 -0.49 9.20
CA HIS A 51 2.78 -1.54 8.37
C HIS A 51 3.55 -2.61 9.16
N GLN A 52 3.86 -2.36 10.45
CA GLN A 52 4.69 -3.23 11.30
C GLN A 52 3.91 -4.02 12.36
N ILE A 53 2.61 -4.22 12.18
CA ILE A 53 1.79 -4.98 13.15
C ILE A 53 2.19 -6.46 13.09
N ARG A 54 2.64 -7.03 14.21
CA ARG A 54 3.19 -8.41 14.20
C ARG A 54 2.14 -9.50 14.30
N SER A 55 1.09 -9.25 15.09
CA SER A 55 0.04 -10.20 15.44
C SER A 55 -1.34 -9.57 15.24
N PRO A 56 -2.32 -10.31 14.70
CA PRO A 56 -3.70 -9.86 14.64
C PRO A 56 -4.46 -10.19 15.93
N VAL A 57 -3.83 -10.89 16.88
CA VAL A 57 -4.39 -11.22 18.20
C VAL A 57 -3.79 -10.25 19.23
N TYR A 58 -4.65 -9.52 19.91
CA TYR A 58 -4.31 -8.57 20.96
C TYR A 58 -3.75 -9.30 22.18
N SER A 59 -2.73 -8.71 22.79
CA SER A 59 -2.10 -9.24 23.99
C SER A 59 -1.50 -8.10 24.80
N THR A 60 -1.88 -8.01 26.07
CA THR A 60 -1.41 -6.97 26.99
C THR A 60 0.12 -7.02 27.18
N ASN A 61 0.73 -8.19 27.02
CA ASN A 61 2.18 -8.38 27.11
C ASN A 61 2.96 -7.86 25.88
N HIS A 62 2.29 -7.59 24.76
CA HIS A 62 2.92 -7.10 23.53
C HIS A 62 3.01 -5.57 23.45
N VAL A 63 2.42 -4.85 24.42
CA VAL A 63 2.40 -3.38 24.50
C VAL A 63 3.81 -2.76 24.54
N THR A 64 4.84 -3.54 24.88
CA THR A 64 6.25 -3.11 24.91
C THR A 64 7.10 -3.58 23.71
N ALA A 65 6.54 -4.32 22.76
CA ALA A 65 7.29 -5.05 21.74
C ALA A 65 7.06 -4.62 20.28
N ASP A 66 6.27 -3.56 20.05
CA ASP A 66 6.01 -3.08 18.69
C ASP A 66 7.10 -2.08 18.22
N GLY A 67 8.11 -2.61 17.53
CA GLY A 67 9.00 -1.85 16.63
C GLY A 67 10.11 -1.02 17.29
N PRO A 68 11.29 -0.90 16.65
CA PRO A 68 12.45 -0.17 17.21
C PRO A 68 12.39 1.35 16.98
N GLY A 69 11.23 2.00 17.18
CA GLY A 69 11.09 3.43 16.93
C GLY A 69 9.98 4.12 17.74
N PRO A 70 10.06 5.44 17.94
CA PRO A 70 9.00 6.21 18.58
C PRO A 70 7.71 6.11 17.75
N GLN A 71 6.67 5.49 18.30
CA GLN A 71 5.38 5.37 17.65
C GLN A 71 4.60 6.69 17.77
N LEU A 72 4.06 7.16 16.63
CA LEU A 72 3.27 8.39 16.56
C LEU A 72 1.89 8.25 17.20
N ILE A 73 1.43 7.00 17.40
CA ILE A 73 0.17 6.62 18.03
C ILE A 73 0.47 5.70 19.23
N PRO A 74 -0.33 5.72 20.30
CA PRO A 74 -0.17 4.80 21.42
C PRO A 74 -0.40 3.36 20.95
N PRO A 75 0.04 2.34 21.70
CA PRO A 75 -0.34 0.95 21.43
C PRO A 75 -1.86 0.75 21.47
N PRO A 76 -2.41 -0.25 20.74
CA PRO A 76 -3.84 -0.54 20.80
C PRO A 76 -4.25 -0.97 22.21
N THR A 77 -5.45 -0.58 22.64
CA THR A 77 -5.99 -0.88 23.97
C THR A 77 -6.78 -2.18 24.03
N ASN A 78 -7.27 -2.67 22.89
CA ASN A 78 -8.09 -3.86 22.80
C ASN A 78 -8.02 -4.49 21.39
N GLN A 79 -8.65 -5.66 21.24
CA GLN A 79 -8.72 -6.41 19.97
C GLN A 79 -9.40 -5.63 18.85
N LEU A 80 -10.44 -4.87 19.16
CA LEU A 80 -11.18 -4.08 18.17
C LEU A 80 -10.29 -2.97 17.60
N GLU A 81 -9.57 -2.24 18.45
CA GLU A 81 -8.66 -1.18 18.04
C GLU A 81 -7.48 -1.72 17.22
N LEU A 82 -6.95 -2.89 17.59
CA LEU A 82 -5.94 -3.59 16.78
C LEU A 82 -6.49 -3.95 15.39
N GLY A 83 -7.72 -4.48 15.34
CA GLY A 83 -8.41 -4.78 14.09
C GLY A 83 -8.60 -3.56 13.20
N ASP A 84 -9.02 -2.45 13.79
CA ASP A 84 -9.17 -1.16 13.11
C ASP A 84 -7.86 -0.69 12.47
N ARG A 85 -6.74 -0.76 13.20
CA ARG A 85 -5.41 -0.39 12.68
C ARG A 85 -4.99 -1.25 11.49
N ILE A 86 -5.20 -2.56 11.58
CA ILE A 86 -4.94 -3.51 10.49
C ILE A 86 -5.79 -3.15 9.27
N LEU A 87 -7.10 -2.93 9.46
CA LEU A 87 -8.03 -2.59 8.39
C LEU A 87 -7.70 -1.25 7.73
N ILE A 88 -7.33 -0.23 8.51
CA ILE A 88 -6.91 1.09 8.01
C ILE A 88 -5.68 0.95 7.13
N PHE A 89 -4.64 0.26 7.60
CA PHE A 89 -3.42 0.04 6.82
C PHE A 89 -3.72 -0.60 5.47
N TRP A 90 -4.46 -1.72 5.48
CA TRP A 90 -4.77 -2.44 4.26
C TRP A 90 -5.68 -1.66 3.31
N SER A 91 -6.54 -0.80 3.85
CA SER A 91 -7.39 0.08 3.05
C SER A 91 -6.56 1.14 2.31
N ILE A 92 -5.58 1.74 2.99
CA ILE A 92 -4.65 2.71 2.41
C ILE A 92 -3.75 2.04 1.38
N TYR A 93 -3.17 0.89 1.72
CA TYR A 93 -2.32 0.09 0.84
C TYR A 93 -3.07 -0.28 -0.46
N SER A 94 -4.27 -0.85 -0.34
CA SER A 94 -5.06 -1.25 -1.50
C SER A 94 -5.41 -0.05 -2.37
N ARG A 95 -5.75 1.08 -1.75
CA ARG A 95 -6.03 2.33 -2.47
C ARG A 95 -4.80 2.86 -3.19
N ASP A 96 -3.63 2.81 -2.56
CA ASP A 96 -2.36 3.25 -3.15
C ASP A 96 -2.05 2.46 -4.43
N LYS A 97 -2.07 1.13 -4.33
CA LYS A 97 -1.83 0.23 -5.47
C LYS A 97 -2.87 0.41 -6.57
N ALA A 98 -4.15 0.47 -6.22
CA ALA A 98 -5.22 0.70 -7.20
C ALA A 98 -5.07 2.06 -7.91
N SER A 99 -4.75 3.12 -7.17
CA SER A 99 -4.57 4.46 -7.73
C SER A 99 -3.36 4.52 -8.66
N SER A 100 -2.25 3.86 -8.30
CA SER A 100 -1.07 3.73 -9.16
C SER A 100 -1.40 2.97 -10.45
N ILE A 101 -2.19 1.89 -10.35
CA ILE A 101 -2.64 1.14 -11.52
C ILE A 101 -3.51 2.01 -12.45
N ILE A 102 -4.49 2.73 -11.90
CA ILE A 102 -5.43 3.55 -12.67
C ILE A 102 -4.73 4.74 -13.34
N THR A 103 -3.90 5.45 -12.58
CA THR A 103 -3.30 6.74 -13.02
C THR A 103 -1.96 6.56 -13.73
N GLY A 104 -1.26 5.46 -13.46
CA GLY A 104 0.14 5.26 -13.87
C GLY A 104 1.16 6.03 -13.06
N PHE A 105 0.76 6.74 -12.00
CA PHE A 105 1.70 7.36 -11.07
C PHE A 105 2.36 6.29 -10.17
N ALA A 106 3.52 6.64 -9.61
CA ALA A 106 4.23 5.75 -8.70
C ALA A 106 3.41 5.47 -7.43
N SER A 107 3.46 4.25 -6.92
CA SER A 107 2.88 3.89 -5.61
C SER A 107 3.61 4.67 -4.51
N ALA A 108 2.89 5.21 -3.53
CA ALA A 108 3.52 5.85 -2.37
C ALA A 108 4.07 4.81 -1.37
N ILE A 109 3.49 3.61 -1.34
CA ILE A 109 3.93 2.48 -0.52
C ILE A 109 4.64 1.46 -1.43
N ASP A 110 5.89 1.15 -1.11
CA ASP A 110 6.70 0.14 -1.75
C ASP A 110 6.58 -1.19 -0.98
N ASP A 111 5.97 -2.20 -1.59
CA ASP A 111 5.74 -3.50 -0.97
C ASP A 111 6.99 -4.38 -0.84
N VAL A 112 8.14 -3.93 -1.36
CA VAL A 112 9.45 -4.58 -1.20
C VAL A 112 10.31 -3.83 -0.17
N HIS A 113 10.27 -2.49 -0.18
CA HIS A 113 11.17 -1.66 0.61
C HIS A 113 10.58 -1.05 1.89
N ASP A 114 9.25 -1.02 2.04
CA ASP A 114 8.61 -0.51 3.27
C ASP A 114 8.34 -1.61 4.32
N ASP A 115 9.05 -2.76 4.28
CA ASP A 115 9.04 -3.82 5.32
C ASP A 115 7.64 -4.18 5.88
N ILE A 116 6.69 -4.44 4.98
CA ILE A 116 5.29 -4.71 5.35
C ILE A 116 5.17 -6.11 5.99
N ILE A 117 5.05 -6.14 7.33
CA ILE A 117 4.86 -7.39 8.10
C ILE A 117 3.45 -7.56 8.68
N THR A 118 2.59 -6.55 8.47
CA THR A 118 1.21 -6.55 8.95
C THR A 118 0.45 -7.77 8.43
N PRO A 119 -0.32 -8.49 9.27
CA PRO A 119 -1.12 -9.62 8.83
C PRO A 119 -2.27 -9.15 7.92
N LEU A 120 -2.59 -9.91 6.88
CA LEU A 120 -3.75 -9.67 6.02
C LEU A 120 -5.04 -9.61 6.87
N PRO A 121 -6.01 -8.75 6.48
CA PRO A 121 -7.13 -8.41 7.32
C PRO A 121 -8.17 -9.53 7.37
N ARG A 122 -8.78 -9.70 8.55
CA ARG A 122 -9.99 -10.50 8.76
C ARG A 122 -11.24 -9.60 8.73
N PRO A 123 -12.47 -10.15 8.68
CA PRO A 123 -13.69 -9.36 8.79
C PRO A 123 -13.76 -8.61 10.13
N PRO A 124 -14.28 -7.37 10.18
CA PRO A 124 -14.41 -6.59 11.43
C PRO A 124 -15.09 -7.37 12.56
N SER A 125 -16.13 -8.15 12.23
CA SER A 125 -16.86 -8.98 13.19
C SER A 125 -15.97 -9.99 13.93
N GLU A 126 -14.92 -10.53 13.28
CA GLU A 126 -14.00 -11.46 13.94
C GLU A 126 -13.16 -10.75 15.02
N TYR A 127 -12.84 -9.47 14.85
CA TYR A 127 -12.14 -8.66 15.86
C TYR A 127 -13.07 -8.27 17.01
N GLU A 128 -14.32 -7.91 16.71
CA GLU A 128 -15.36 -7.60 17.71
C GLU A 128 -15.64 -8.79 18.63
N THR A 129 -15.70 -10.00 18.08
CA THR A 129 -16.00 -11.23 18.85
C THR A 129 -14.75 -11.93 19.40
N ASN A 130 -13.55 -11.38 19.20
CA ASN A 130 -12.27 -12.03 19.53
C ASN A 130 -12.09 -13.44 18.90
N ASP A 131 -12.61 -13.64 17.69
CA ASP A 131 -12.51 -14.90 16.95
C ASP A 131 -11.27 -14.96 16.02
N VAL A 132 -10.39 -13.97 16.09
CA VAL A 132 -9.14 -13.95 15.33
C VAL A 132 -8.11 -14.89 15.98
N ARG A 133 -7.46 -15.73 15.16
CA ARG A 133 -6.55 -16.78 15.64
C ARG A 133 -5.16 -16.62 15.03
N ALA A 134 -4.11 -16.91 15.83
CA ALA A 134 -2.72 -16.84 15.36
C ALA A 134 -2.42 -17.83 14.21
N VAL A 135 -3.14 -18.96 14.13
CA VAL A 135 -3.03 -19.93 13.02
C VAL A 135 -3.53 -19.34 11.68
N ASP A 136 -4.39 -18.32 11.73
CA ASP A 136 -4.93 -17.63 10.56
C ASP A 136 -4.11 -16.37 10.21
N VAL A 137 -2.83 -16.28 10.61
CA VAL A 137 -1.90 -15.20 10.24
C VAL A 137 -1.32 -15.42 8.85
N GLU A 138 -1.54 -14.45 7.94
CA GLU A 138 -1.00 -14.45 6.57
C GLU A 138 -0.39 -13.10 6.36
N ARG A 139 0.69 -13.02 5.60
CA ARG A 139 1.31 -11.77 5.23
C ARG A 139 1.32 -11.61 3.72
N LEU A 140 1.57 -10.38 3.29
CA LEU A 140 1.73 -10.09 1.86
C LEU A 140 2.92 -10.82 1.25
N SER A 141 4.00 -10.99 2.00
CA SER A 141 5.18 -11.78 1.59
C SER A 141 4.81 -13.21 1.20
N ASP A 142 3.92 -13.84 1.96
CA ASP A 142 3.55 -15.25 1.81
C ASP A 142 2.89 -15.54 0.45
N ILE A 143 2.38 -14.51 -0.25
CA ILE A 143 1.82 -14.61 -1.61
C ILE A 143 2.92 -14.97 -2.62
N PHE A 144 4.14 -14.50 -2.39
CA PHE A 144 5.27 -14.64 -3.28
C PHE A 144 6.17 -15.82 -2.93
N ASP A 145 6.03 -16.35 -1.72
CA ASP A 145 6.68 -17.57 -1.28
C ASP A 145 5.99 -18.82 -1.84
N SER A 146 6.71 -19.95 -1.87
CA SER A 146 6.28 -21.17 -2.57
C SER A 146 4.92 -21.70 -2.09
N PRO A 147 3.99 -22.05 -3.00
CA PRO A 147 2.62 -22.49 -2.66
C PRO A 147 2.55 -23.82 -1.88
N ALA A 148 3.67 -24.54 -1.74
CA ALA A 148 3.74 -25.82 -1.05
C ALA A 148 3.58 -25.71 0.48
N ALA A 149 3.67 -24.51 1.07
CA ALA A 149 3.57 -24.28 2.51
C ALA A 149 2.15 -23.94 3.00
N ARG A 150 1.12 -23.99 2.13
CA ARG A 150 -0.24 -23.64 2.52
C ARG A 150 -0.82 -24.69 3.48
N VAL A 151 -0.78 -24.34 4.76
CA VAL A 151 -1.38 -25.09 5.87
C VAL A 151 -2.85 -25.36 5.56
N THR A 152 -3.23 -26.62 5.47
CA THR A 152 -4.61 -27.08 5.17
C THR A 152 -5.63 -26.70 6.25
N GLU A 153 -5.17 -26.26 7.43
CA GLU A 153 -6.01 -25.92 8.59
C GLU A 153 -6.46 -24.45 8.63
N ARG A 154 -6.01 -23.65 7.67
CA ARG A 154 -6.23 -22.21 7.65
C ARG A 154 -7.64 -21.85 7.18
N ARG A 155 -8.24 -20.82 7.77
CA ARG A 155 -9.47 -20.23 7.22
C ARG A 155 -9.28 -19.76 5.77
N PRO A 156 -10.34 -19.81 4.96
CA PRO A 156 -10.31 -19.25 3.61
C PRO A 156 -10.08 -17.74 3.65
N ASP A 157 -9.58 -17.25 2.51
CA ASP A 157 -9.40 -15.84 2.26
C ASP A 157 -10.71 -15.05 2.36
N THR A 158 -10.59 -13.81 2.84
CA THR A 158 -11.69 -12.85 2.75
C THR A 158 -11.70 -12.22 1.37
N VAL A 159 -12.83 -11.61 0.99
CA VAL A 159 -12.90 -10.81 -0.24
C VAL A 159 -11.84 -9.70 -0.22
N PHE A 160 -11.64 -9.07 0.95
CA PHE A 160 -10.68 -7.99 1.08
C PHE A 160 -9.24 -8.48 0.98
N SER A 161 -8.88 -9.62 1.60
CA SER A 161 -7.55 -10.22 1.43
C SER A 161 -7.30 -10.63 -0.02
N SER A 162 -8.30 -11.19 -0.69
CA SER A 162 -8.22 -11.53 -2.11
C SER A 162 -8.02 -10.29 -3.00
N GLN A 163 -8.67 -9.18 -2.70
CA GLN A 163 -8.47 -7.89 -3.40
C GLN A 163 -7.05 -7.36 -3.21
N ILE A 164 -6.52 -7.38 -1.98
CA ILE A 164 -5.15 -6.98 -1.66
C ILE A 164 -4.14 -7.82 -2.45
N LYS A 165 -4.33 -9.14 -2.48
CA LYS A 165 -3.50 -10.07 -3.25
C LYS A 165 -3.55 -9.73 -4.75
N GLY A 166 -4.74 -9.61 -5.29
CA GLY A 166 -4.96 -9.32 -6.72
C GLY A 166 -4.34 -7.99 -7.15
N VAL A 167 -4.59 -6.90 -6.41
CA VAL A 167 -4.06 -5.57 -6.77
C VAL A 167 -2.53 -5.52 -6.69
N THR A 168 -1.93 -6.22 -5.72
CA THR A 168 -0.48 -6.30 -5.60
C THR A 168 0.14 -7.08 -6.76
N LEU A 169 -0.44 -8.23 -7.11
CA LEU A 169 0.02 -9.05 -8.24
C LEU A 169 -0.06 -8.28 -9.56
N ILE A 170 -1.16 -7.56 -9.80
CA ILE A 170 -1.32 -6.71 -10.99
C ILE A 170 -0.26 -5.60 -11.00
N GLY A 171 -0.04 -4.94 -9.86
CA GLY A 171 0.96 -3.88 -9.72
C GLY A 171 2.37 -4.38 -10.05
N ARG A 172 2.78 -5.53 -9.50
CA ARG A 172 4.08 -6.15 -9.79
C ARG A 172 4.20 -6.61 -11.24
N ALA A 173 3.15 -7.22 -11.80
CA ALA A 173 3.14 -7.63 -13.20
C ALA A 173 3.33 -6.42 -14.14
N ARG A 174 2.70 -5.28 -13.81
CA ARG A 174 2.90 -4.03 -14.55
C ARG A 174 4.32 -3.51 -14.44
N ALA A 175 4.92 -3.53 -13.25
CA ALA A 175 6.30 -3.08 -13.04
C ALA A 175 7.35 -3.99 -13.71
N ALA A 176 7.07 -5.30 -13.78
CA ALA A 176 7.92 -6.29 -14.46
C ALA A 176 7.73 -6.30 -15.98
N SER A 177 6.63 -5.74 -16.49
CA SER A 177 6.42 -5.60 -17.93
C SER A 177 7.55 -4.73 -18.48
N PRO A 178 8.36 -5.23 -19.44
CA PRO A 178 9.36 -4.38 -20.05
C PRO A 178 8.60 -3.19 -20.64
N SER A 179 8.94 -1.98 -20.20
CA SER A 179 8.57 -0.79 -20.96
C SER A 179 8.90 -1.12 -22.42
N PRO A 180 8.05 -0.78 -23.40
CA PRO A 180 8.47 -0.84 -24.78
C PRO A 180 9.71 0.03 -24.80
N ARG A 181 10.88 -0.62 -24.77
CA ARG A 181 12.14 0.00 -25.09
C ARG A 181 11.77 0.67 -26.38
N THR A 182 11.88 1.98 -26.41
CA THR A 182 12.09 2.67 -27.67
C THR A 182 13.17 1.84 -28.34
N SER A 183 12.76 1.00 -29.28
CA SER A 183 13.64 0.39 -30.24
C SER A 183 14.11 1.59 -31.04
N SER A 184 15.13 2.26 -30.50
CA SER A 184 15.84 3.35 -31.15
C SER A 184 16.71 2.75 -32.26
N SER A 185 16.13 1.89 -33.09
CA SER A 185 16.78 1.25 -34.21
C SER A 185 15.86 1.07 -35.42
N VAL A 186 14.62 1.58 -35.42
CA VAL A 186 13.81 1.61 -36.64
C VAL A 186 12.87 2.82 -36.65
N LEU A 187 13.36 3.98 -37.07
CA LEU A 187 12.64 5.00 -37.87
C LEU A 187 13.70 5.94 -38.49
N PRO A 188 13.48 6.45 -39.71
CA PRO A 188 14.36 6.21 -40.86
C PRO A 188 15.33 7.37 -41.14
N ASP A 189 16.37 7.08 -41.92
CA ASP A 189 17.42 7.93 -42.49
C ASP A 189 17.01 9.27 -43.15
N LEU A 190 15.73 9.65 -43.10
CA LEU A 190 15.21 10.89 -43.68
C LEU A 190 15.55 12.14 -42.87
N TYR A 191 15.69 12.05 -41.54
CA TYR A 191 16.10 13.22 -40.74
C TYR A 191 17.61 13.48 -40.74
N ARG A 192 18.45 12.46 -40.98
CA ARG A 192 19.91 12.62 -41.02
C ARG A 192 20.41 13.28 -42.31
N LYS A 193 19.65 13.16 -43.42
CA LYS A 193 19.99 13.80 -44.70
C LYS A 193 19.58 15.28 -44.79
N LEU A 194 18.69 15.77 -43.94
CA LEU A 194 18.25 17.17 -43.94
C LEU A 194 19.18 18.08 -43.13
N THR A 195 19.77 17.61 -42.03
CA THR A 195 20.70 18.43 -41.24
C THR A 195 22.07 18.59 -41.92
N VAL A 196 22.51 17.62 -42.72
CA VAL A 196 23.81 17.70 -43.42
C VAL A 196 23.75 18.63 -44.64
N ARG A 197 22.57 18.87 -45.24
CA ARG A 197 22.46 19.75 -46.42
C ARG A 197 22.36 21.24 -46.09
N ILE A 198 21.99 21.61 -44.87
CA ILE A 198 21.88 23.02 -44.47
C ILE A 198 23.25 23.60 -44.07
N GLN A 199 24.18 22.77 -43.61
CA GLN A 199 25.52 23.24 -43.19
C GLN A 199 26.53 23.43 -44.34
N ILE A 200 26.23 23.01 -45.57
CA ILE A 200 27.19 23.05 -46.69
C ILE A 200 26.94 24.24 -47.65
N ASN A 201 25.80 24.95 -47.53
CA ASN A 201 25.46 26.10 -48.39
C ASN A 201 25.50 27.46 -47.67
N GLY A 202 26.24 27.57 -46.56
CA GLY A 202 26.30 28.78 -45.72
C GLY A 202 27.67 29.44 -45.63
N SER A 203 28.55 29.26 -46.62
CA SER A 203 29.85 29.93 -46.67
C SER A 203 30.26 30.23 -48.11
N GLU A 204 29.69 31.29 -48.67
CA GLU A 204 30.33 32.18 -49.65
C GLU A 204 30.14 33.63 -49.18
#